data_AF-A0A6G8J800-F1
#
_entry.id   AF-A0A6G8J800-F1
#
_cell.length_a   1.000
_cell.length_b   1.000
_cell.length_c   1.000
_cell.angle_alpha   90.00
_cell.angle_beta   90.00
_cell.angle_gamma   90.00
#
_symmetry.space_group_name_H-M   'P 1'
#
loop_
_entity.id
_entity.type
_entity.pdbx_description
1 polymer ?
#
loop_
_entity_poly.entity_id
_entity_poly.type
_entity_poly.pdbx_seq_one_letter_code
_entity_poly.pdbx_strand_id
1 'polypeptide(L)' 'MKCPKCGAPVEDWTDVDEWGWFADAPFRCCGHLIEPLPYPQASPDCALNRTKSCGYFGWEVWDE' A
#
# COMPACT_ATOMS: atom_id res chain seq x y z
N MET A 1 -4.68 1.26 -8.75
CA MET A 1 -3.67 2.31 -8.49
C MET A 1 -2.32 1.66 -8.16
N LYS A 2 -1.17 2.29 -8.45
CA LYS A 2 0.18 1.75 -8.16
C LYS A 2 1.01 2.76 -7.37
N CYS A 3 2.00 2.38 -6.58
CA CYS A 3 2.80 3.35 -5.84
C CYS A 3 3.66 4.15 -6.83
N PRO A 4 3.63 5.48 -6.84
CA PRO A 4 4.42 6.28 -7.80
C PRO A 4 5.93 6.10 -7.59
N LYS A 5 6.36 5.74 -6.38
CA LYS A 5 7.79 5.56 -6.04
C LYS A 5 8.37 4.22 -6.45
N CYS A 6 7.59 3.14 -6.39
CA CYS A 6 8.11 1.78 -6.60
C CYS A 6 7.26 0.91 -7.52
N GLY A 7 6.08 1.34 -7.93
CA GLY A 7 5.17 0.59 -8.81
C GLY A 7 4.36 -0.52 -8.13
N ALA A 8 4.52 -0.72 -6.81
CA ALA A 8 3.77 -1.73 -6.05
C ALA A 8 2.27 -1.42 -5.96
N PRO A 9 1.40 -2.38 -5.57
CA PRO A 9 0.00 -2.09 -5.28
C PRO A 9 -0.17 -1.05 -4.16
N VAL A 10 -1.31 -0.35 -4.21
CA VAL A 10 -1.69 0.68 -3.23
C VAL A 10 -3.07 0.33 -2.67
N GLU A 11 -3.18 0.39 -1.35
CA GLU A 11 -4.46 0.41 -0.64
C GLU A 11 -5.01 1.84 -0.63
N ASP A 12 -6.30 1.96 -0.91
CA ASP A 12 -7.03 3.23 -0.96
C ASP A 12 -7.97 3.32 0.24
N TRP A 13 -7.77 4.35 1.07
CA TRP A 13 -8.51 4.63 2.28
C TRP A 13 -9.22 6.00 2.19
N THR A 14 -9.56 6.47 0.99
CA THR A 14 -10.28 7.75 0.81
C THR A 14 -11.68 7.75 1.40
N ASP A 15 -12.32 6.57 1.47
CA ASP A 15 -13.55 6.38 2.23
C ASP A 15 -13.20 6.32 3.73
N VAL A 16 -12.93 7.50 4.27
CA VAL A 16 -12.61 7.70 5.69
C VAL A 16 -13.89 7.58 6.54
N ASP A 17 -13.74 7.02 7.73
CA ASP A 17 -14.81 7.01 8.72
C ASP A 17 -15.06 8.42 9.28
N GLU A 18 -16.08 8.57 10.13
CA GLU A 18 -16.46 9.85 10.74
C GLU A 18 -15.34 10.51 11.59
N TRP A 19 -14.28 9.76 11.90
CA TRP A 19 -13.12 10.21 12.66
C TRP A 19 -12.02 10.81 11.78
N GLY A 20 -12.18 10.76 10.44
CA GLY A 20 -11.26 11.37 9.48
C GLY A 20 -9.87 10.73 9.47
N TRP A 21 -9.77 9.49 9.95
CA TRP A 21 -8.50 8.79 10.03
C TRP A 21 -7.97 8.53 8.60
N PHE A 22 -6.73 8.94 8.33
CA PHE A 22 -6.08 8.94 7.01
C PHE A 22 -6.56 9.99 5.99
N ALA A 23 -7.34 11.00 6.39
CA ALA A 23 -7.81 12.03 5.45
C ALA A 23 -6.68 12.81 4.76
N ASP A 24 -5.53 12.96 5.42
CA ASP A 24 -4.33 13.64 4.90
C ASP A 24 -3.46 12.74 4.01
N ALA A 25 -3.44 11.43 4.27
CA ALA A 25 -2.63 10.46 3.53
C ALA A 25 -3.38 9.13 3.30
N PRO A 26 -4.46 9.13 2.49
CA PRO A 26 -5.35 7.97 2.33
C PRO A 26 -4.75 6.83 1.51
N PHE A 27 -3.61 7.02 0.86
CA PHE A 27 -2.99 5.99 0.05
C PHE A 27 -1.83 5.35 0.76
N ARG A 28 -1.84 4.01 0.83
CA ARG A 28 -0.76 3.24 1.43
C ARG A 28 -0.11 2.32 0.41
N CYS A 29 1.21 2.42 0.25
CA CYS A 29 1.96 1.44 -0.54
C CYS A 29 2.00 0.08 0.18
N CYS A 30 1.57 -0.99 -0.50
CA CYS A 30 1.59 -2.35 0.07
C CYS A 30 2.96 -3.02 -0.02
N GLY A 31 3.87 -2.50 -0.85
CA GLY A 31 5.08 -3.21 -1.25
C GLY A 31 4.81 -4.30 -2.30
N HIS A 32 5.87 -4.71 -2.99
CA HIS A 32 5.79 -5.76 -4.01
C HIS A 32 5.62 -7.12 -3.36
N LEU A 33 4.85 -8.00 -3.99
CA LEU A 33 4.78 -9.38 -3.58
C LEU A 33 6.14 -10.05 -3.81
N ILE A 34 6.65 -10.76 -2.80
CA ILE A 34 7.87 -11.55 -2.90
C ILE A 34 7.48 -12.90 -3.51
N GLU A 35 8.02 -13.20 -4.69
CA GLU A 35 7.77 -14.45 -5.40
C GLU A 35 9.04 -15.30 -5.50
N PRO A 36 8.95 -16.63 -5.31
CA PRO A 36 7.73 -17.39 -4.96
C PRO A 36 7.25 -17.12 -3.52
N LEU A 37 5.96 -17.36 -3.25
CA LEU A 37 5.38 -17.18 -1.92
C LEU A 37 6.11 -18.05 -0.87
N PRO A 38 6.60 -17.47 0.23
CA PRO A 38 7.32 -18.22 1.24
C PRO A 38 6.37 -19.11 2.06
N TYR A 39 6.79 -20.35 2.33
CA TYR A 39 6.13 -21.23 3.28
C TYR A 39 6.52 -20.82 4.72
N PRO A 40 5.60 -20.81 5.71
CA PRO A 40 4.21 -21.28 5.67
C PRO A 40 3.18 -20.20 5.30
N GLN A 41 3.60 -18.95 5.08
CA GLN A 41 2.70 -17.87 4.70
C GLN A 41 2.30 -18.01 3.22
N ALA A 42 1.46 -18.98 2.88
CA ALA A 42 1.07 -19.24 1.48
C ALA A 42 0.04 -18.23 0.92
N SER A 43 -0.29 -17.16 1.64
CA SER A 43 -1.27 -16.15 1.19
C SER A 43 -0.58 -14.95 0.55
N PRO A 44 -0.99 -14.51 -0.66
CA PRO A 44 -0.51 -13.28 -1.28
C PRO A 44 -0.94 -12.01 -0.54
N ASP A 45 -1.90 -12.14 0.38
CA ASP A 45 -2.40 -11.04 1.21
C ASP A 45 -1.64 -10.92 2.54
N CYS A 46 -0.74 -11.87 2.84
CA CYS A 46 0.10 -11.76 4.02
C CYS A 46 1.11 -10.62 3.83
N ALA A 47 1.04 -9.60 4.69
CA ALA A 47 1.96 -8.47 4.66
C ALA A 47 3.45 -8.88 4.83
N LEU A 48 3.72 -10.04 5.45
CA LEU A 48 5.08 -10.59 5.58
C LEU A 48 5.66 -11.06 4.24
N ASN A 49 4.81 -11.28 3.24
CA ASN A 49 5.22 -11.70 1.90
C ASN A 49 5.47 -10.53 0.97
N ARG A 50 5.60 -9.32 1.51
CA ARG A 50 5.79 -8.11 0.72
C ARG A 50 7.09 -7.42 1.07
N THR A 51 7.66 -6.73 0.09
CA THR A 51 8.79 -5.83 0.33
C THR A 51 8.36 -4.70 1.26
N LYS A 52 9.34 -3.97 1.81
CA LYS A 52 9.06 -2.79 2.63
C LYS A 52 8.18 -1.78 1.87
N SER A 53 7.16 -1.27 2.55
CA SER A 53 6.27 -0.20 2.07
C SER A 53 7.03 1.12 1.87
N CYS A 54 6.60 1.92 0.89
CA CYS A 54 7.04 3.31 0.73
C CYS A 54 6.35 4.29 1.69
N GLY A 55 5.43 3.81 2.53
CA GLY A 55 4.65 4.61 3.47
C GLY A 55 3.26 5.00 2.95
N TYR A 56 2.69 5.99 3.62
CA TYR A 56 1.43 6.65 3.28
C TYR A 56 1.70 7.93 2.49
N PHE A 57 0.76 8.33 1.64
CA PHE A 57 0.83 9.56 0.86
C PHE A 57 -0.56 10.04 0.48
N GLY A 58 -0.69 11.33 0.17
CA GLY A 58 -1.93 11.92 -0.33
C GLY A 58 -1.99 11.93 -1.85
N TRP A 59 -2.89 12.74 -2.39
CA TRP A 59 -3.08 12.89 -3.83
C TRP A 59 -1.93 13.65 -4.51
N GLU A 60 -1.18 14.45 -3.76
CA GLU A 60 -0.11 15.32 -4.26
C GLU A 60 1.00 14.58 -5.01
N VAL A 61 1.22 13.30 -4.71
CA VAL A 61 2.30 12.50 -5.34
C VAL A 61 1.98 12.00 -6.75
N TRP A 62 0.78 12.30 -7.27
CA TRP A 62 0.31 11.87 -8.58
C TRP A 62 0.33 12.96 -9.66
N ASP A 63 0.41 14.23 -9.23
CA ASP A 63 0.43 15.39 -10.12
C ASP A 63 1.86 15.93 -10.36
N GLU A 64 2.90 15.19 -9.97
CA GLU A 64 4.33 15.48 -10.25
C GLU A 64 4.92 14.63 -11.39
#